data_AF-A0AAU7CNW7-F1
#
_entry.id   AF-A0AAU7CNW7-F1
#
_cell.length_a   1.000
_cell.length_b   1.000
_cell.length_c   1.000
_cell.angle_alpha   90.00
_cell.angle_beta   90.00
_cell.angle_gamma   90.00
#
_symmetry.space_group_name_H-M   'P 1'
#
loop_
_entity.id
_entity.type
_entity.pdbx_description
1 polymer ?
#
loop_
_entity_poly.entity_id
_entity_poly.type
_entity_poly.pdbx_seq_one_letter_code
_entity_poly.pdbx_strand_id
1 'polypeptide(L)'
;MIITLNGEQREVPAPITVAGLLQELKLRPEQVAVEVNSELVTRSRHDETPIVPGDILEVVTLVGGGGEPSVDLDSDTLTIGTHTFRSRLLVGTGKYTTLELMRDCLDASGAEVVTVAVRRERLFDRDGRSLLDFLDPKRYTILPNTAGCFTAEDALRTARLGRELLLGLENPGADWVKLEVLADTKTLLPDPVATLEATRILVDEGFQVLCYTSDDPIMARRLKAAGAASVMPAGSPIGSGQGILNPNNLRIILEDLKGNDPEYPVIVDAGVGTASDVSLAMELGCDGVLLNTGIAGAKDPLRMARAMRLAIEAGRLAAGAGRIPKKLYATASSPTEGTIG
;
A
#
# COMPACT_ATOMS: atom_id res chain seq x y z
N MET A 1 -27.35 52.39 13.65
CA MET A 1 -26.13 53.14 13.27
C MET A 1 -25.37 52.32 12.23
N ILE A 2 -24.62 52.97 11.34
CA ILE A 2 -23.90 52.30 10.26
C ILE A 2 -22.43 52.08 10.67
N ILE A 3 -21.94 50.87 10.46
CA ILE A 3 -20.54 50.43 10.65
C ILE A 3 -20.06 49.66 9.41
N THR A 4 -18.77 49.39 9.33
CA THR A 4 -18.19 48.43 8.37
C THR A 4 -17.78 47.18 9.13
N LEU A 5 -18.25 46.00 8.73
CA LEU A 5 -17.93 44.72 9.36
C LEU A 5 -17.38 43.76 8.28
N ASN A 6 -16.13 43.31 8.42
CA ASN A 6 -15.42 42.46 7.46
C ASN A 6 -15.51 43.00 6.02
N GLY A 7 -15.33 44.31 5.87
CA GLY A 7 -15.43 45.02 4.58
C GLY A 7 -16.84 45.38 4.10
N GLU A 8 -17.92 44.93 4.76
CA GLU A 8 -19.30 45.22 4.35
C GLU A 8 -19.99 46.26 5.24
N GLN A 9 -20.73 47.20 4.65
CA GLN A 9 -21.54 48.15 5.43
C GLN A 9 -22.73 47.45 6.07
N ARG A 10 -22.92 47.66 7.37
CA ARG A 10 -24.01 47.08 8.14
C ARG A 10 -24.65 48.09 9.08
N GLU A 11 -25.97 48.05 9.15
CA GLU A 11 -26.72 48.77 10.18
C GLU A 11 -26.88 47.90 11.43
N VAL A 12 -26.52 48.44 12.58
CA VAL A 12 -26.61 47.78 13.90
C VAL A 12 -27.34 48.68 14.91
N PRO A 13 -27.98 48.13 15.95
CA PRO A 13 -28.61 48.90 17.01
C PRO A 13 -27.62 49.84 17.72
N ALA A 14 -28.10 50.97 18.24
CA ALA A 14 -27.32 51.86 19.10
C ALA A 14 -28.10 52.14 20.40
N PRO A 15 -27.46 52.12 21.58
CA PRO A 15 -26.05 51.78 21.83
C PRO A 15 -25.80 50.26 21.79
N ILE A 16 -24.61 49.83 21.33
CA ILE A 16 -24.16 48.43 21.31
C ILE A 16 -22.66 48.35 21.61
N THR A 17 -22.23 47.25 22.24
CA THR A 17 -20.81 46.94 22.52
C THR A 17 -20.31 45.84 21.60
N VAL A 18 -19.01 45.57 21.60
CA VAL A 18 -18.45 44.42 20.86
C VAL A 18 -19.14 43.11 21.25
N ALA A 19 -19.38 42.87 22.55
CA ALA A 19 -20.12 41.69 23.01
C ALA A 19 -21.56 41.65 22.47
N GLY A 20 -22.25 42.80 22.47
CA GLY A 20 -23.60 42.92 21.91
C GLY A 20 -23.64 42.60 20.41
N LEU A 21 -22.64 43.07 19.64
CA LEU A 21 -22.53 42.76 18.22
C LEU A 21 -22.30 41.27 17.98
N LEU A 22 -21.38 40.63 18.72
CA LEU A 22 -21.14 39.19 18.58
C LEU A 22 -22.40 38.37 18.87
N GLN A 23 -23.19 38.79 19.87
CA GLN A 23 -24.47 38.17 20.19
C GLN A 23 -25.48 38.33 19.03
N GLU A 24 -25.57 39.51 18.42
CA GLU A 24 -26.44 39.75 17.25
C GLU A 24 -26.04 38.89 16.05
N LEU A 25 -24.73 38.71 15.84
CA LEU A 25 -24.16 37.84 14.81
C LEU A 25 -24.28 36.34 15.16
N LYS A 26 -24.78 35.99 16.35
CA LYS A 26 -24.82 34.62 16.89
C LYS A 26 -23.43 33.96 16.91
N LEU A 27 -22.39 34.76 17.09
CA LEU A 27 -21.01 34.30 17.19
C LEU A 27 -20.64 34.09 18.65
N ARG A 28 -19.86 33.03 18.91
CA ARG A 28 -19.33 32.72 20.24
C ARG A 28 -18.06 33.53 20.48
N PRO A 29 -17.99 34.39 21.53
CA PRO A 29 -16.81 35.21 21.80
C PRO A 29 -15.51 34.43 21.98
N GLU A 30 -15.56 33.18 22.48
CA GLU A 30 -14.39 32.30 22.57
C GLU A 30 -13.86 31.79 21.23
N GLN A 31 -14.61 31.93 20.14
CA GLN A 31 -14.25 31.40 18.82
C GLN A 31 -13.81 32.48 17.83
N VAL A 32 -13.84 33.73 18.24
CA VAL A 32 -13.59 34.86 17.34
C VAL A 32 -12.55 35.80 17.92
N ALA A 33 -11.76 36.40 17.03
CA ALA A 33 -10.97 37.59 17.34
C ALA A 33 -11.69 38.81 16.76
N VAL A 34 -11.69 39.91 17.50
CA VAL A 34 -12.33 41.16 17.08
C VAL A 34 -11.30 42.28 17.07
N GLU A 35 -11.21 42.96 15.94
CA GLU A 35 -10.49 44.21 15.77
C GLU A 35 -11.50 45.34 15.54
N VAL A 36 -11.25 46.52 16.11
CA VAL A 36 -12.02 47.74 15.86
C VAL A 36 -11.03 48.84 15.46
N ASN A 37 -11.19 49.41 14.28
CA ASN A 37 -10.34 50.46 13.71
C ASN A 37 -8.83 50.10 13.76
N SER A 38 -8.47 48.87 13.41
CA SER A 38 -7.11 48.34 13.48
C SER A 38 -6.52 48.17 14.88
N GLU A 39 -7.35 48.24 15.93
CA GLU A 39 -6.97 47.87 17.29
C GLU A 39 -7.64 46.57 17.73
N LEU A 40 -6.84 45.59 18.16
CA LEU A 40 -7.32 44.33 18.71
C LEU A 40 -8.10 44.58 20.01
N VAL A 41 -9.37 44.19 20.05
CA VAL A 41 -10.19 44.22 21.27
C VAL A 41 -10.10 42.87 21.97
N THR A 42 -9.37 42.83 23.08
CA THR A 42 -9.27 41.61 23.90
C THR A 42 -10.63 41.20 24.44
N ARG A 43 -10.85 39.89 24.61
CA ARG A 43 -12.13 39.33 25.09
C ARG A 43 -12.64 39.98 26.37
N SER A 44 -11.74 40.30 27.31
CA SER A 44 -12.10 40.94 28.58
C SER A 44 -12.70 42.33 28.42
N ARG A 45 -12.51 42.98 27.27
CA ARG A 45 -13.00 44.32 26.95
C ARG A 45 -14.24 44.30 26.05
N HIS A 46 -14.72 43.12 25.62
CA HIS A 46 -15.86 43.03 24.69
C HIS A 46 -17.14 43.67 25.25
N ASP A 47 -17.40 43.49 26.55
CA ASP A 47 -18.57 44.05 27.22
C ASP A 47 -18.49 45.58 27.42
N GLU A 48 -17.28 46.13 27.49
CA GLU A 48 -17.02 47.53 27.84
C GLU A 48 -16.68 48.40 26.63
N THR A 49 -16.35 47.80 25.48
CA THR A 49 -15.95 48.53 24.27
C THR A 49 -17.19 48.92 23.47
N PRO A 50 -17.62 50.20 23.48
CA PRO A 50 -18.75 50.65 22.67
C PRO A 50 -18.37 50.68 21.19
N ILE A 51 -19.33 50.35 20.34
CA ILE A 51 -19.21 50.57 18.90
C ILE A 51 -19.89 51.92 18.58
N VAL A 52 -19.27 52.75 17.75
CA VAL A 52 -19.78 54.06 17.36
C VAL A 52 -20.05 54.13 15.85
N PRO A 53 -20.88 55.09 15.39
CA PRO A 53 -21.15 55.24 13.95
C PRO A 53 -19.86 55.47 13.16
N GLY A 54 -19.66 54.68 12.11
CA GLY A 54 -18.49 54.75 11.23
C GLY A 54 -17.31 53.86 11.62
N ASP A 55 -17.37 53.11 12.73
CA ASP A 55 -16.33 52.13 13.08
C ASP A 55 -16.16 51.06 11.99
N ILE A 56 -14.91 50.61 11.83
CA ILE A 56 -14.52 49.49 10.97
C ILE A 56 -14.12 48.31 11.86
N LEU A 57 -14.79 47.17 11.71
CA LEU A 57 -14.60 45.99 12.53
C LEU A 57 -14.18 44.80 11.68
N GLU A 58 -13.17 44.06 12.15
CA GLU A 58 -12.83 42.74 11.63
C GLU A 58 -13.14 41.68 12.69
N VAL A 59 -14.02 40.73 12.36
CA VAL A 59 -14.41 39.60 13.19
C VAL A 59 -14.05 38.32 12.45
N VAL A 60 -13.01 37.64 12.94
CA VAL A 60 -12.44 36.47 12.28
C VAL A 60 -12.54 35.23 13.16
N THR A 61 -12.61 34.05 12.53
CA THR A 61 -12.70 32.74 13.20
C THR A 61 -11.78 31.72 12.52
N LEU A 62 -11.58 30.58 13.17
CA LEU A 62 -10.88 29.44 12.58
C LEU A 62 -11.82 28.74 11.59
N VAL A 63 -11.39 28.62 10.33
CA VAL A 63 -12.15 27.94 9.26
C VAL A 63 -11.54 26.55 9.03
N GLY A 64 -12.40 25.53 8.95
CA GLY A 64 -12.01 24.16 8.57
C GLY A 64 -12.99 23.61 7.54
N GLY A 65 -12.48 22.85 6.55
CA GLY A 65 -13.32 22.13 5.59
C GLY A 65 -13.83 20.80 6.17
N GLY A 66 -14.94 20.28 5.62
CA GLY A 66 -15.47 18.98 6.02
C GLY A 66 -16.53 18.44 5.03
N GLY A 67 -16.47 17.14 4.79
CA GLY A 67 -17.51 16.35 4.13
C GLY A 67 -17.73 15.06 4.92
N GLU A 68 -18.84 14.36 4.70
CA GLU A 68 -19.14 13.13 5.44
C GLU A 68 -18.26 11.96 4.95
N PRO A 69 -17.64 11.18 5.85
CA PRO A 69 -16.95 9.94 5.49
C PRO A 69 -17.95 8.79 5.29
N SER A 70 -17.74 7.93 4.29
CA SER A 70 -18.72 6.90 3.90
C SER A 70 -18.17 5.49 3.61
N VAL A 71 -17.02 5.09 4.16
CA VAL A 71 -16.42 3.79 3.78
C VAL A 71 -16.14 2.89 5.00
N ASP A 72 -16.65 1.66 4.93
CA ASP A 72 -16.28 0.56 5.80
C ASP A 72 -14.94 -0.02 5.35
N LEU A 73 -13.91 0.10 6.20
CA LEU A 73 -12.55 -0.32 5.91
C LEU A 73 -12.31 -1.81 6.18
N ASP A 74 -13.24 -2.50 6.87
CA ASP A 74 -13.03 -3.85 7.37
C ASP A 74 -13.33 -4.95 6.32
N SER A 75 -13.90 -4.58 5.16
CA SER A 75 -14.24 -5.53 4.08
C SER A 75 -13.19 -5.65 2.97
N ASP A 76 -12.04 -4.97 3.06
CA ASP A 76 -11.02 -4.95 2.00
C ASP A 76 -10.10 -6.19 2.03
N THR A 77 -10.37 -7.18 1.18
CA THR A 77 -9.61 -8.44 1.10
C THR A 77 -8.84 -8.60 -0.22
N LEU A 78 -7.81 -9.44 -0.22
CA LEU A 78 -7.07 -9.89 -1.41
C LEU A 78 -7.47 -11.32 -1.76
N THR A 79 -7.97 -11.54 -2.97
CA THR A 79 -8.22 -12.89 -3.50
C THR A 79 -7.20 -13.21 -4.57
N ILE A 80 -6.57 -14.38 -4.46
CA ILE A 80 -5.67 -14.94 -5.47
C ILE A 80 -6.21 -16.32 -5.83
N GLY A 81 -6.68 -16.48 -7.06
CA GLY A 81 -7.35 -17.70 -7.48
C GLY A 81 -8.47 -18.10 -6.50
N THR A 82 -8.36 -19.24 -5.80
CA THR A 82 -9.40 -19.70 -4.85
C THR A 82 -9.18 -19.28 -3.39
N HIS A 83 -8.14 -18.53 -3.07
CA HIS A 83 -7.78 -18.20 -1.69
C HIS A 83 -7.92 -16.72 -1.40
N THR A 84 -8.44 -16.37 -0.23
CA THR A 84 -8.71 -14.98 0.19
C THR A 84 -7.98 -14.66 1.49
N PHE A 85 -7.38 -13.47 1.53
CA PHE A 85 -6.54 -12.98 2.63
C PHE A 85 -6.93 -11.56 3.01
N ARG A 86 -6.58 -11.17 4.23
CA ARG A 86 -6.64 -9.76 4.67
C ARG A 86 -5.34 -9.04 4.38
N SER A 87 -4.22 -9.74 4.57
CA SER A 87 -2.90 -9.21 4.29
C SER A 87 -2.61 -9.20 2.80
N ARG A 88 -2.13 -8.05 2.32
CA ARG A 88 -1.64 -7.88 0.95
C ARG A 88 -0.11 -8.07 0.85
N LEU A 89 0.54 -8.43 1.96
CA LEU A 89 1.99 -8.59 2.07
C LEU A 89 2.34 -10.09 2.08
N LEU A 90 3.03 -10.53 1.04
CA LEU A 90 3.57 -11.89 0.92
C LEU A 90 5.06 -11.86 1.28
N VAL A 91 5.52 -12.81 2.10
CA VAL A 91 6.90 -12.76 2.63
C VAL A 91 7.63 -14.08 2.38
N GLY A 92 8.89 -13.98 1.95
CA GLY A 92 9.78 -15.14 1.82
C GLY A 92 10.48 -15.53 3.13
N THR A 93 10.97 -16.77 3.18
CA THR A 93 11.67 -17.37 4.34
C THR A 93 13.19 -17.37 4.22
N GLY A 94 13.74 -16.88 3.11
CA GLY A 94 15.18 -16.98 2.83
C GLY A 94 16.00 -15.87 3.50
N LYS A 95 17.29 -16.16 3.73
CA LYS A 95 18.34 -15.18 4.11
C LYS A 95 18.26 -14.59 5.53
N TYR A 96 17.33 -15.02 6.38
CA TYR A 96 17.37 -14.67 7.81
C TYR A 96 18.56 -15.33 8.50
N THR A 97 19.10 -14.65 9.53
CA THR A 97 20.24 -15.16 10.30
C THR A 97 19.89 -16.41 11.11
N THR A 98 18.66 -16.49 11.65
CA THR A 98 18.14 -17.65 12.38
C THR A 98 16.67 -17.90 12.05
N LEU A 99 16.18 -19.12 12.34
CA LEU A 99 14.78 -19.50 12.13
C LEU A 99 13.83 -18.79 13.12
N GLU A 100 14.29 -18.49 14.33
CA GLU A 100 13.54 -17.70 15.32
C GLU A 100 13.31 -16.27 14.80
N LEU A 101 14.35 -15.63 14.27
CA LEU A 101 14.24 -14.30 13.70
C LEU A 101 13.31 -14.29 12.48
N MET A 102 13.38 -15.32 11.64
CA MET A 102 12.44 -15.50 10.53
C MET A 102 11.00 -15.56 11.04
N ARG A 103 10.69 -16.45 11.99
CA ARG A 103 9.35 -16.58 12.59
C ARG A 103 8.86 -15.23 13.15
N ASP A 104 9.68 -14.57 13.95
CA ASP A 104 9.31 -13.30 14.58
C ASP A 104 9.06 -12.19 13.53
N CYS A 105 9.79 -12.21 12.40
CA CYS A 105 9.55 -11.30 11.28
C CYS A 105 8.27 -11.62 10.52
N LEU A 106 7.95 -12.90 10.30
CA LEU A 106 6.68 -13.32 9.68
C LEU A 106 5.47 -12.93 10.56
N ASP A 107 5.62 -13.02 11.88
CA ASP A 107 4.61 -12.55 12.82
C ASP A 107 4.42 -11.04 12.75
N ALA A 108 5.53 -10.30 12.78
CA ALA A 108 5.51 -8.84 12.77
C ALA A 108 5.04 -8.24 11.44
N SER A 109 5.26 -8.93 10.32
CA SER A 109 4.77 -8.50 9.00
C SER A 109 3.26 -8.67 8.85
N GLY A 110 2.64 -9.55 9.65
CA GLY A 110 1.23 -9.90 9.49
C GLY A 110 0.93 -10.59 8.16
N ALA A 111 1.93 -11.23 7.53
CA ALA A 111 1.72 -12.00 6.30
C ALA A 111 0.87 -13.23 6.58
N GLU A 112 -0.05 -13.55 5.67
CA GLU A 112 -0.83 -14.81 5.71
C GLU A 112 -0.30 -15.82 4.69
N VAL A 113 0.42 -15.34 3.67
CA VAL A 113 1.05 -16.15 2.64
C VAL A 113 2.57 -16.04 2.76
N VAL A 114 3.23 -17.20 2.82
CA VAL A 114 4.67 -17.31 3.00
C VAL A 114 5.28 -18.15 1.89
N THR A 115 6.28 -17.61 1.19
CA THR A 115 6.94 -18.35 0.10
C THR A 115 8.16 -19.12 0.58
N VAL A 116 8.27 -20.37 0.11
CA VAL A 116 9.35 -21.30 0.46
C VAL A 116 9.95 -21.88 -0.81
N ALA A 117 11.29 -21.88 -0.90
CA ALA A 117 11.98 -22.49 -2.02
C ALA A 117 12.08 -24.00 -1.85
N VAL A 118 11.67 -24.75 -2.88
CA VAL A 118 11.78 -26.21 -2.89
C VAL A 118 13.19 -26.57 -3.39
N ARG A 119 14.05 -27.07 -2.49
CA ARG A 119 15.45 -27.41 -2.81
C ARG A 119 15.86 -28.75 -2.22
N ARG A 120 16.78 -29.43 -2.92
CA ARG A 120 17.37 -30.72 -2.51
C ARG A 120 18.34 -30.58 -1.33
N GLU A 121 18.96 -29.43 -1.18
CA GLU A 121 20.02 -29.17 -0.21
C GLU A 121 19.51 -28.17 0.83
N ARG A 122 19.63 -28.52 2.12
CA ARG A 122 19.09 -27.80 3.31
C ARG A 122 17.68 -28.18 3.77
N LEU A 123 17.44 -29.48 3.96
CA LEU A 123 16.28 -29.95 4.75
C LEU A 123 16.38 -29.49 6.21
N PHE A 124 17.61 -29.31 6.71
CA PHE A 124 17.89 -28.93 8.07
C PHE A 124 18.86 -27.75 8.13
N ASP A 125 18.75 -26.93 9.17
CA ASP A 125 19.74 -25.91 9.52
C ASP A 125 21.03 -26.54 10.08
N ARG A 126 21.99 -25.71 10.53
CA ARG A 126 23.26 -26.19 11.09
C ARG A 126 23.08 -27.02 12.36
N ASP A 127 21.94 -26.86 13.04
CA ASP A 127 21.58 -27.54 14.28
C ASP A 127 20.64 -28.73 14.05
N GLY A 128 20.40 -29.11 12.79
CA GLY A 128 19.57 -30.26 12.44
C GLY A 128 18.06 -30.01 12.49
N ARG A 129 17.61 -28.75 12.52
CA ARG A 129 16.20 -28.37 12.65
C ARG A 129 15.55 -28.07 11.31
N SER A 130 14.28 -28.42 11.18
CA SER A 130 13.50 -28.19 9.96
C SER A 130 12.95 -26.76 9.93
N LEU A 131 12.79 -26.20 8.73
CA LEU A 131 12.04 -24.95 8.53
C LEU A 131 10.61 -25.07 9.09
N LEU A 132 10.00 -26.25 8.96
CA LEU A 132 8.63 -26.52 9.39
C LEU A 132 8.47 -26.49 10.92
N ASP A 133 9.56 -26.60 11.68
CA ASP A 133 9.52 -26.43 13.14
C ASP A 133 9.24 -24.96 13.54
N PHE A 134 9.42 -24.02 12.61
CA PHE A 134 9.29 -22.57 12.83
C PHE A 134 8.24 -21.92 11.91
N LEU A 135 7.64 -22.68 11.01
CA LEU A 135 6.60 -22.24 10.09
C LEU A 135 5.39 -23.15 10.24
N ASP A 136 4.36 -22.67 10.95
CA ASP A 136 3.14 -23.42 11.16
C ASP A 136 2.31 -23.53 9.85
N PRO A 137 2.23 -24.73 9.24
CA PRO A 137 1.53 -24.92 7.97
C PRO A 137 0.01 -24.82 8.09
N LYS A 138 -0.55 -24.74 9.31
CA LYS A 138 -1.98 -24.51 9.53
C LYS A 138 -2.31 -23.02 9.63
N ARG A 139 -1.34 -22.20 10.02
CA ARG A 139 -1.50 -20.75 10.14
C ARG A 139 -1.22 -20.03 8.83
N TYR A 140 -0.22 -20.47 8.07
CA TYR A 140 0.19 -19.83 6.83
C TYR A 140 -0.24 -20.63 5.61
N THR A 141 -0.68 -19.92 4.57
CA THR A 141 -0.76 -20.52 3.23
C THR A 141 0.63 -20.51 2.63
N ILE A 142 1.21 -21.70 2.39
CA ILE A 142 2.56 -21.81 1.87
C ILE A 142 2.51 -21.71 0.35
N LEU A 143 3.29 -20.79 -0.21
CA LEU A 143 3.46 -20.61 -1.65
C LEU A 143 4.80 -21.21 -2.09
N PRO A 144 4.84 -22.47 -2.57
CA PRO A 144 6.09 -23.09 -2.97
C PRO A 144 6.60 -22.42 -4.24
N ASN A 145 7.90 -22.17 -4.33
CA ASN A 145 8.50 -21.53 -5.49
C ASN A 145 9.56 -22.40 -6.17
N THR A 146 9.76 -22.15 -7.46
CA THR A 146 10.78 -22.82 -8.29
C THR A 146 12.10 -22.06 -8.31
N ALA A 147 12.42 -21.27 -7.27
CA ALA A 147 13.57 -20.37 -7.27
C ALA A 147 14.91 -21.11 -7.44
N GLY A 148 15.65 -20.70 -8.47
CA GLY A 148 16.90 -21.33 -8.89
C GLY A 148 16.76 -22.31 -10.06
N CYS A 149 15.57 -22.44 -10.64
CA CYS A 149 15.38 -23.13 -11.92
C CYS A 149 15.74 -22.19 -13.08
N PHE A 150 16.48 -22.72 -14.06
CA PHE A 150 16.90 -22.00 -15.27
C PHE A 150 16.31 -22.59 -16.55
N THR A 151 15.47 -23.63 -16.42
CA THR A 151 14.76 -24.28 -17.52
C THR A 151 13.31 -24.50 -17.12
N ALA A 152 12.42 -24.57 -18.11
CA ALA A 152 11.03 -24.94 -17.87
C ALA A 152 10.92 -26.34 -17.22
N GLU A 153 11.71 -27.31 -17.69
CA GLU A 153 11.69 -28.69 -17.17
C GLU A 153 12.02 -28.75 -15.67
N ASP A 154 13.06 -28.04 -15.22
CA ASP A 154 13.44 -27.98 -13.81
C ASP A 154 12.34 -27.34 -12.96
N ALA A 155 11.71 -26.28 -13.48
CA ALA A 155 10.62 -25.60 -12.80
C ALA A 155 9.38 -26.50 -12.67
N LEU A 156 8.99 -27.21 -13.73
CA LEU A 156 7.89 -28.18 -13.72
C LEU A 156 8.13 -29.28 -12.69
N ARG A 157 9.34 -29.86 -12.69
CA ARG A 157 9.73 -30.89 -11.71
C ARG A 157 9.66 -30.35 -10.28
N THR A 158 10.16 -29.14 -10.06
CA THR A 158 10.20 -28.50 -8.74
C THR A 158 8.78 -28.17 -8.24
N ALA A 159 7.91 -27.67 -9.12
CA ALA A 159 6.51 -27.40 -8.82
C ALA A 159 5.75 -28.66 -8.37
N ARG A 160 5.92 -29.77 -9.10
CA ARG A 160 5.28 -31.06 -8.77
C ARG A 160 5.75 -31.60 -7.41
N LEU A 161 7.05 -31.49 -7.11
CA LEU A 161 7.59 -31.86 -5.80
C LEU A 161 7.07 -30.96 -4.68
N GLY A 162 6.93 -29.65 -4.94
CA GLY A 162 6.35 -28.70 -4.00
C GLY A 162 4.90 -29.04 -3.66
N ARG A 163 4.08 -29.34 -4.67
CA ARG A 163 2.70 -29.80 -4.48
C ARG A 163 2.62 -31.06 -3.64
N GLU A 164 3.41 -32.09 -3.95
CA GLU A 164 3.41 -33.35 -3.18
C GLU A 164 3.76 -33.11 -1.70
N LEU A 165 4.76 -32.26 -1.43
CA LEU A 165 5.12 -31.88 -0.07
C LEU A 165 3.96 -31.20 0.67
N LEU A 166 3.30 -30.23 0.03
CA LEU A 166 2.21 -29.48 0.65
C LEU A 166 0.92 -30.30 0.81
N LEU A 167 0.65 -31.26 -0.09
CA LEU A 167 -0.42 -32.25 0.09
C LEU A 167 -0.17 -33.09 1.35
N GLY A 168 1.06 -33.54 1.56
CA GLY A 168 1.44 -34.28 2.79
C GLY A 168 1.34 -33.47 4.08
N LEU A 169 1.44 -32.13 3.97
CA LEU A 169 1.24 -31.20 5.09
C LEU A 169 -0.21 -30.74 5.24
N GLU A 170 -1.12 -31.16 4.36
CA GLU A 170 -2.50 -30.69 4.28
C GLU A 170 -2.59 -29.14 4.21
N ASN A 171 -1.60 -28.49 3.58
CA ASN A 171 -1.55 -27.04 3.49
C ASN A 171 -2.47 -26.52 2.37
N PRO A 172 -3.24 -25.43 2.57
CA PRO A 172 -4.15 -24.89 1.56
C PRO A 172 -3.44 -24.49 0.26
N GLY A 173 -2.17 -24.10 0.31
CA GLY A 173 -1.39 -23.73 -0.88
C GLY A 173 -0.89 -24.91 -1.72
N ALA A 174 -1.38 -26.13 -1.49
CA ALA A 174 -0.96 -27.31 -2.24
C ALA A 174 -1.30 -27.23 -3.75
N ASP A 175 -2.32 -26.46 -4.12
CA ASP A 175 -2.68 -26.21 -5.51
C ASP A 175 -1.94 -25.02 -6.14
N TRP A 176 -1.09 -24.34 -5.37
CA TRP A 176 -0.33 -23.18 -5.81
C TRP A 176 1.10 -23.48 -6.23
N VAL A 177 1.62 -22.63 -7.11
CA VAL A 177 3.05 -22.51 -7.37
C VAL A 177 3.42 -21.08 -7.72
N LYS A 178 4.45 -20.55 -7.05
CA LYS A 178 5.18 -19.37 -7.52
C LYS A 178 6.17 -19.83 -8.59
N LEU A 179 5.79 -19.64 -9.85
CA LEU A 179 6.63 -20.02 -10.99
C LEU A 179 7.72 -18.95 -11.20
N GLU A 180 8.96 -19.39 -11.11
CA GLU A 180 10.17 -18.60 -11.29
C GLU A 180 11.14 -19.40 -12.18
N VAL A 181 11.29 -18.97 -13.44
CA VAL A 181 12.29 -19.53 -14.39
C VAL A 181 13.25 -18.41 -14.76
N LEU A 182 14.50 -18.52 -14.32
CA LEU A 182 15.50 -17.46 -14.46
C LEU A 182 16.31 -17.65 -15.75
N ALA A 183 16.69 -16.54 -16.40
CA ALA A 183 17.51 -16.57 -17.60
C ALA A 183 19.01 -16.73 -17.30
N ASP A 184 19.48 -16.14 -16.20
CA ASP A 184 20.90 -16.19 -15.81
C ASP A 184 21.12 -15.92 -14.32
N THR A 185 22.28 -16.36 -13.79
CA THR A 185 22.62 -16.24 -12.36
C THR A 185 23.10 -14.84 -11.94
N LYS A 186 23.38 -13.94 -12.88
CA LYS A 186 23.93 -12.61 -12.62
C LYS A 186 22.81 -11.58 -12.43
N THR A 187 21.84 -11.55 -13.34
CA THR A 187 20.72 -10.61 -13.30
C THR A 187 19.55 -11.16 -12.50
N LEU A 188 19.39 -12.49 -12.47
CA LEU A 188 18.23 -13.18 -11.92
C LEU A 188 16.91 -12.66 -12.52
N LEU A 189 16.95 -12.16 -13.76
CA LEU A 189 15.75 -11.81 -14.52
C LEU A 189 15.07 -13.08 -15.06
N PRO A 190 13.75 -13.06 -15.24
CA PRO A 190 13.02 -14.22 -15.73
C PRO A 190 13.29 -14.47 -17.22
N ASP A 191 13.32 -15.74 -17.62
CA ASP A 191 13.23 -16.13 -19.04
C ASP A 191 11.75 -16.09 -19.46
N PRO A 192 11.34 -15.15 -20.33
CA PRO A 192 9.95 -15.00 -20.70
C PRO A 192 9.37 -16.17 -21.50
N VAL A 193 10.19 -16.86 -22.30
CA VAL A 193 9.74 -17.96 -23.15
C VAL A 193 9.52 -19.20 -22.30
N ALA A 194 10.53 -19.56 -21.50
CA ALA A 194 10.44 -20.71 -20.62
C ALA A 194 9.36 -20.54 -19.53
N THR A 195 9.19 -19.32 -19.01
CA THR A 195 8.11 -19.01 -18.05
C THR A 195 6.73 -19.22 -18.68
N LEU A 196 6.50 -18.73 -19.89
CA LEU A 196 5.21 -18.87 -20.58
C LEU A 196 4.89 -20.35 -20.90
N GLU A 197 5.90 -21.11 -21.32
CA GLU A 197 5.77 -22.55 -21.57
C GLU A 197 5.39 -23.31 -20.30
N ALA A 198 6.15 -23.12 -19.22
CA ALA A 198 5.89 -23.77 -17.94
C ALA A 198 4.53 -23.35 -17.35
N THR A 199 4.12 -22.09 -17.53
CA THR A 199 2.80 -21.61 -17.10
C THR A 199 1.68 -22.45 -17.71
N ARG A 200 1.69 -22.63 -19.04
CA ARG A 200 0.65 -23.40 -19.75
C ARG A 200 0.56 -24.83 -19.23
N ILE A 201 1.70 -25.50 -19.12
CA ILE A 201 1.77 -26.90 -18.67
C ILE A 201 1.27 -27.04 -17.24
N LEU A 202 1.67 -26.14 -16.33
CA LEU A 202 1.23 -26.20 -14.93
C LEU A 202 -0.26 -25.90 -14.78
N VAL A 203 -0.80 -24.95 -15.53
CA VAL A 203 -2.24 -24.67 -15.57
C VAL A 203 -3.01 -25.90 -16.07
N ASP A 204 -2.56 -26.55 -17.14
CA ASP A 204 -3.16 -27.79 -17.66
C ASP A 204 -3.08 -28.95 -16.65
N GLU A 205 -2.06 -28.96 -15.78
CA GLU A 205 -1.90 -29.90 -14.66
C GLU A 205 -2.70 -29.53 -13.39
N GLY A 206 -3.53 -28.48 -13.47
CA GLY A 206 -4.43 -28.03 -12.41
C GLY A 206 -3.77 -27.18 -11.32
N PHE A 207 -2.59 -26.61 -11.56
CA PHE A 207 -2.01 -25.62 -10.65
C PHE A 207 -2.66 -24.25 -10.83
N GLN A 208 -2.81 -23.51 -9.74
CA GLN A 208 -2.96 -22.07 -9.80
C GLN A 208 -1.57 -21.43 -9.81
N VAL A 209 -1.16 -20.94 -10.97
CA VAL A 209 0.20 -20.46 -11.19
C VAL A 209 0.27 -18.97 -10.90
N LEU A 210 1.15 -18.58 -9.97
CA LEU A 210 1.53 -17.20 -9.72
C LEU A 210 2.88 -16.95 -10.42
N CYS A 211 2.89 -16.19 -11.52
CA CYS A 211 4.05 -16.10 -12.39
C CYS A 211 4.94 -14.90 -12.07
N TYR A 212 6.18 -15.16 -11.63
CA TYR A 212 7.23 -14.13 -11.61
C TYR A 212 7.60 -13.73 -13.04
N THR A 213 7.55 -12.44 -13.36
CA THR A 213 7.85 -11.91 -14.70
C THR A 213 8.56 -10.56 -14.62
N SER A 214 9.11 -10.09 -15.75
CA SER A 214 9.59 -8.71 -15.89
C SER A 214 8.42 -7.73 -15.92
N ASP A 215 8.73 -6.43 -16.01
CA ASP A 215 7.78 -5.36 -16.22
C ASP A 215 7.31 -5.23 -17.70
N ASP A 216 7.38 -6.30 -18.50
CA ASP A 216 6.87 -6.29 -19.89
C ASP A 216 5.34 -6.48 -19.93
N PRO A 217 4.56 -5.47 -20.38
CA PRO A 217 3.10 -5.57 -20.44
C PRO A 217 2.58 -6.63 -21.42
N ILE A 218 3.32 -6.89 -22.50
CA ILE A 218 2.95 -7.89 -23.49
C ILE A 218 3.11 -9.29 -22.89
N MET A 219 4.19 -9.52 -22.14
CA MET A 219 4.41 -10.80 -21.47
C MET A 219 3.39 -11.03 -20.36
N ALA A 220 3.11 -10.01 -19.55
CA ALA A 220 2.09 -10.04 -18.52
C ALA A 220 0.73 -10.49 -19.09
N ARG A 221 0.30 -9.89 -20.21
CA ARG A 221 -0.95 -10.26 -20.90
C ARG A 221 -0.93 -11.71 -21.42
N ARG A 222 0.21 -12.17 -21.94
CA ARG A 222 0.36 -13.56 -22.40
C ARG A 222 0.29 -14.56 -21.25
N LEU A 223 0.85 -14.25 -20.09
CA LEU A 223 0.81 -15.10 -18.90
C LEU A 223 -0.62 -15.20 -18.35
N LYS A 224 -1.34 -14.08 -18.25
CA LYS A 224 -2.77 -14.09 -17.90
C LYS A 224 -3.58 -14.94 -18.89
N ALA A 225 -3.36 -14.74 -20.20
CA ALA A 225 -4.06 -15.52 -21.23
C ALA A 225 -3.70 -17.02 -21.22
N ALA A 226 -2.53 -17.38 -20.69
CA ALA A 226 -2.12 -18.77 -20.47
C ALA A 226 -2.76 -19.40 -19.22
N GLY A 227 -3.56 -18.64 -18.45
CA GLY A 227 -4.29 -19.13 -17.28
C GLY A 227 -3.56 -18.89 -15.94
N ALA A 228 -2.52 -18.04 -15.91
CA ALA A 228 -1.90 -17.65 -14.65
C ALA A 228 -2.96 -17.06 -13.69
N ALA A 229 -3.00 -17.54 -12.45
CA ALA A 229 -3.90 -17.04 -11.41
C ALA A 229 -3.49 -15.65 -10.90
N SER A 230 -2.20 -15.32 -11.03
CA SER A 230 -1.68 -13.96 -10.82
C SER A 230 -0.45 -13.74 -11.69
N VAL A 231 -0.29 -12.50 -12.17
CA VAL A 231 0.97 -12.03 -12.76
C VAL A 231 1.71 -11.21 -11.72
N MET A 232 3.00 -11.53 -11.55
CA MET A 232 3.85 -10.90 -10.54
C MET A 232 5.04 -10.18 -11.18
N PRO A 233 4.86 -8.94 -11.68
CA PRO A 233 5.93 -8.18 -12.29
C PRO A 233 6.98 -7.74 -11.27
N ALA A 234 8.25 -7.82 -11.65
CA ALA A 234 9.35 -7.34 -10.84
C ALA A 234 9.37 -5.81 -10.73
N GLY A 235 9.54 -5.27 -9.51
CA GLY A 235 9.84 -3.85 -9.35
C GLY A 235 11.25 -3.51 -9.88
N SER A 236 12.21 -4.39 -9.57
CA SER A 236 13.61 -4.35 -10.00
C SER A 236 14.27 -5.72 -9.77
N PRO A 237 15.51 -5.97 -10.23
CA PRO A 237 16.15 -7.28 -10.10
C PRO A 237 16.18 -7.81 -8.66
N ILE A 238 16.06 -9.14 -8.53
CA ILE A 238 15.91 -9.83 -7.24
C ILE A 238 17.04 -9.46 -6.28
N GLY A 239 16.66 -8.98 -5.09
CA GLY A 239 17.59 -8.64 -4.03
C GLY A 239 18.40 -7.36 -4.24
N SER A 240 18.10 -6.58 -5.29
CA SER A 240 18.79 -5.31 -5.54
C SER A 240 18.35 -4.17 -4.62
N GLY A 241 17.08 -4.18 -4.16
CA GLY A 241 16.54 -3.15 -3.27
C GLY A 241 16.35 -1.78 -3.93
N GLN A 242 16.23 -1.73 -5.26
CA GLN A 242 16.08 -0.48 -6.03
C GLN A 242 14.64 0.04 -6.08
N GLY A 243 13.68 -0.70 -5.52
CA GLY A 243 12.27 -0.34 -5.59
C GLY A 243 11.67 -0.62 -6.97
N ILE A 244 10.77 0.26 -7.40
CA ILE A 244 10.08 0.19 -8.70
C ILE A 244 10.80 1.08 -9.70
N LEU A 245 11.51 0.47 -10.65
CA LEU A 245 12.29 1.22 -11.65
C LEU A 245 11.42 1.80 -12.76
N ASN A 246 10.32 1.13 -13.10
CA ASN A 246 9.46 1.51 -14.21
C ASN A 246 7.97 1.53 -13.80
N PRO A 247 7.54 2.57 -13.06
CA PRO A 247 6.15 2.70 -12.65
C PRO A 247 5.19 2.87 -13.84
N ASN A 248 5.68 3.28 -15.02
CA ASN A 248 4.86 3.42 -16.20
C ASN A 248 4.43 2.06 -16.77
N ASN A 249 5.39 1.14 -16.95
CA ASN A 249 5.05 -0.21 -17.41
C ASN A 249 4.13 -0.93 -16.42
N LEU A 250 4.34 -0.75 -15.12
CA LEU A 250 3.48 -1.35 -14.10
C LEU A 250 2.03 -0.83 -14.21
N ARG A 251 1.83 0.46 -14.50
CA ARG A 251 0.49 1.01 -14.79
C ARG A 251 -0.15 0.39 -16.03
N ILE A 252 0.62 0.24 -17.11
CA ILE A 252 0.12 -0.39 -18.34
C ILE A 252 -0.27 -1.85 -18.06
N ILE A 253 0.52 -2.59 -17.29
CA ILE A 253 0.18 -3.95 -16.84
C ILE A 253 -1.14 -3.95 -16.07
N LEU A 254 -1.30 -3.05 -15.09
CA LEU A 254 -2.52 -2.95 -14.30
C LEU A 254 -3.74 -2.62 -15.16
N GLU A 255 -3.62 -1.65 -16.08
CA GLU A 255 -4.69 -1.28 -17.01
C GLU A 255 -5.06 -2.46 -17.92
N ASP A 256 -4.09 -3.09 -18.57
CA ASP A 256 -4.29 -4.20 -19.51
C ASP A 256 -4.89 -5.43 -18.83
N LEU A 257 -4.37 -5.80 -17.65
CA LEU A 257 -4.78 -7.03 -16.98
C LEU A 257 -6.10 -6.87 -16.23
N LYS A 258 -6.43 -5.67 -15.75
CA LYS A 258 -7.61 -5.43 -14.92
C LYS A 258 -8.78 -4.80 -15.68
N GLY A 259 -8.56 -4.28 -16.88
CA GLY A 259 -9.57 -3.54 -17.65
C GLY A 259 -10.88 -4.30 -17.89
N ASN A 260 -10.83 -5.61 -18.14
CA ASN A 260 -12.01 -6.48 -18.30
C ASN A 260 -12.23 -7.48 -17.16
N ASP A 261 -11.38 -7.42 -16.13
CA ASP A 261 -11.36 -8.34 -15.00
C ASP A 261 -10.75 -7.62 -13.79
N PRO A 262 -11.51 -6.71 -13.16
CA PRO A 262 -10.99 -5.78 -12.14
C PRO A 262 -10.41 -6.48 -10.90
N GLU A 263 -10.81 -7.72 -10.65
CA GLU A 263 -10.39 -8.52 -9.50
C GLU A 263 -9.13 -9.35 -9.79
N TYR A 264 -8.59 -9.31 -11.02
CA TYR A 264 -7.38 -10.04 -11.36
C TYR A 264 -6.17 -9.53 -10.54
N PRO A 265 -5.52 -10.39 -9.74
CA PRO A 265 -4.47 -9.94 -8.82
C PRO A 265 -3.15 -9.70 -9.54
N VAL A 266 -2.63 -8.48 -9.43
CA VAL A 266 -1.27 -8.11 -9.85
C VAL A 266 -0.42 -7.80 -8.63
N ILE A 267 0.63 -8.58 -8.42
CA ILE A 267 1.48 -8.52 -7.22
C ILE A 267 2.88 -8.08 -7.60
N VAL A 268 3.40 -6.98 -7.05
CA VAL A 268 4.82 -6.63 -7.29
C VAL A 268 5.70 -7.64 -6.56
N ASP A 269 6.58 -8.35 -7.27
CA ASP A 269 7.45 -9.37 -6.68
C ASP A 269 8.94 -9.02 -6.85
N ALA A 270 9.65 -8.96 -5.74
CA ALA A 270 11.06 -8.62 -5.65
C ALA A 270 11.38 -7.16 -6.04
N GLY A 271 12.67 -6.82 -5.90
CA GLY A 271 13.19 -5.48 -6.18
C GLY A 271 12.95 -4.42 -5.09
N VAL A 272 11.87 -4.53 -4.31
CA VAL A 272 11.59 -3.62 -3.20
C VAL A 272 12.67 -3.67 -2.11
N GLY A 273 13.09 -2.49 -1.64
CA GLY A 273 14.14 -2.32 -0.63
C GLY A 273 13.63 -1.72 0.68
N THR A 274 12.60 -0.88 0.65
CA THR A 274 12.09 -0.18 1.83
C THR A 274 10.57 0.05 1.78
N ALA A 275 10.02 0.57 2.87
CA ALA A 275 8.61 0.87 3.05
C ALA A 275 8.02 1.75 1.93
N SER A 276 8.73 2.80 1.48
CA SER A 276 8.21 3.68 0.43
C SER A 276 8.00 2.97 -0.91
N ASP A 277 8.79 1.94 -1.22
CA ASP A 277 8.63 1.16 -2.46
C ASP A 277 7.34 0.34 -2.42
N VAL A 278 7.07 -0.24 -1.25
CA VAL A 278 5.86 -1.01 -0.97
C VAL A 278 4.63 -0.11 -1.02
N SER A 279 4.66 1.06 -0.38
CA SER A 279 3.57 2.03 -0.47
C SER A 279 3.35 2.50 -1.90
N LEU A 280 4.42 2.75 -2.67
CA LEU A 280 4.31 3.13 -4.08
C LEU A 280 3.65 2.03 -4.93
N ALA A 281 3.98 0.75 -4.72
CA ALA A 281 3.34 -0.35 -5.43
C ALA A 281 1.82 -0.35 -5.20
N MET A 282 1.39 -0.20 -3.95
CA MET A 282 -0.02 -0.16 -3.59
C MET A 282 -0.72 1.11 -4.11
N GLU A 283 -0.08 2.27 -4.02
CA GLU A 283 -0.58 3.54 -4.58
C GLU A 283 -0.77 3.49 -6.10
N LEU A 284 0.03 2.68 -6.81
CA LEU A 284 -0.13 2.45 -8.25
C LEU A 284 -1.35 1.59 -8.58
N GLY A 285 -1.91 0.86 -7.61
CA GLY A 285 -3.07 -0.01 -7.78
C GLY A 285 -2.74 -1.51 -7.80
N CYS A 286 -1.53 -1.91 -7.40
CA CYS A 286 -1.19 -3.32 -7.23
C CYS A 286 -2.01 -3.93 -6.08
N ASP A 287 -2.31 -5.21 -6.19
CA ASP A 287 -3.15 -5.93 -5.24
C ASP A 287 -2.37 -6.44 -4.03
N GLY A 288 -1.05 -6.56 -4.17
CA GLY A 288 -0.13 -6.89 -3.09
C GLY A 288 1.33 -6.73 -3.47
N VAL A 289 2.20 -7.05 -2.52
CA VAL A 289 3.66 -7.08 -2.72
C VAL A 289 4.24 -8.35 -2.13
N LEU A 290 5.09 -9.03 -2.89
CA LEU A 290 5.90 -10.16 -2.43
C LEU A 290 7.36 -9.72 -2.26
N LEU A 291 7.92 -9.94 -1.06
CA LEU A 291 9.31 -9.58 -0.78
C LEU A 291 10.00 -10.54 0.18
N ASN A 292 11.34 -10.52 0.15
CA ASN A 292 12.16 -11.28 1.09
C ASN A 292 13.36 -10.44 1.53
N THR A 293 14.24 -10.11 0.59
CA THR A 293 15.53 -9.45 0.87
C THR A 293 15.33 -8.09 1.56
N GLY A 294 14.26 -7.35 1.24
CA GLY A 294 13.94 -6.07 1.88
C GLY A 294 13.74 -6.17 3.40
N ILE A 295 13.25 -7.30 3.91
CA ILE A 295 13.15 -7.57 5.37
C ILE A 295 14.41 -8.29 5.85
N ALA A 296 14.69 -9.46 5.29
CA ALA A 296 15.73 -10.37 5.81
C ALA A 296 17.15 -9.77 5.75
N GLY A 297 17.41 -8.87 4.79
CA GLY A 297 18.69 -8.19 4.62
C GLY A 297 18.83 -6.89 5.40
N ALA A 298 17.81 -6.47 6.16
CA ALA A 298 17.87 -5.25 6.95
C ALA A 298 18.80 -5.41 8.17
N LYS A 299 19.36 -4.30 8.67
CA LYS A 299 20.12 -4.29 9.94
C LYS A 299 19.24 -4.70 11.14
N ASP A 300 17.96 -4.36 11.09
CA ASP A 300 16.95 -4.77 12.05
C ASP A 300 15.74 -5.35 11.28
N PRO A 301 15.75 -6.66 10.97
CA PRO A 301 14.70 -7.30 10.20
C PRO A 301 13.33 -7.21 10.86
N LEU A 302 13.25 -7.28 12.19
CA LEU A 302 11.98 -7.24 12.92
C LEU A 302 11.32 -5.87 12.80
N ARG A 303 12.09 -4.78 12.96
CA ARG A 303 11.59 -3.42 12.72
C ARG A 303 11.17 -3.25 11.25
N MET A 304 11.94 -3.80 10.32
CA MET A 304 11.62 -3.68 8.89
C MET A 304 10.35 -4.46 8.52
N ALA A 305 10.11 -5.64 9.09
CA ALA A 305 8.88 -6.40 8.88
C ALA A 305 7.63 -5.58 9.28
N ARG A 306 7.68 -4.92 10.44
CA ARG A 306 6.61 -3.99 10.87
C ARG A 306 6.45 -2.81 9.92
N ALA A 307 7.57 -2.25 9.45
CA ALA A 307 7.55 -1.12 8.51
C ALA A 307 6.89 -1.51 7.17
N MET A 308 7.19 -2.69 6.63
CA MET A 308 6.58 -3.18 5.39
C MET A 308 5.07 -3.43 5.53
N ARG A 309 4.62 -3.92 6.70
CA ARG A 309 3.20 -4.05 7.01
C ARG A 309 2.47 -2.72 6.95
N LEU A 310 2.97 -1.73 7.70
CA LEU A 310 2.39 -0.39 7.72
C LEU A 310 2.43 0.27 6.33
N ALA A 311 3.48 0.02 5.55
CA ALA A 311 3.61 0.53 4.20
C ALA A 311 2.53 0.00 3.25
N ILE A 312 2.20 -1.30 3.35
CA ILE A 312 1.12 -1.92 2.59
C ILE A 312 -0.22 -1.32 2.99
N GLU A 313 -0.51 -1.23 4.29
CA GLU A 313 -1.77 -0.68 4.80
C GLU A 313 -1.95 0.78 4.36
N ALA A 314 -0.92 1.61 4.55
CA ALA A 314 -0.94 3.01 4.15
C ALA A 314 -1.12 3.20 2.64
N GLY A 315 -0.38 2.43 1.84
CA GLY A 315 -0.45 2.53 0.38
C GLY A 315 -1.81 2.07 -0.16
N ARG A 316 -2.41 1.01 0.42
CA ARG A 316 -3.74 0.55 0.03
C ARG A 316 -4.82 1.57 0.39
N LEU A 317 -4.77 2.13 1.60
CA LEU A 317 -5.67 3.21 2.02
C LEU A 317 -5.54 4.43 1.09
N ALA A 318 -4.31 4.83 0.75
CA ALA A 318 -4.07 5.95 -0.15
C ALA A 318 -4.62 5.72 -1.57
N ALA A 319 -4.53 4.48 -2.09
CA ALA A 319 -5.10 4.11 -3.37
C ALA A 319 -6.62 4.21 -3.37
N GLY A 320 -7.28 3.73 -2.31
CA GLY A 320 -8.74 3.82 -2.14
C GLY A 320 -9.25 5.23 -1.83
N ALA A 321 -8.43 6.10 -1.24
CA ALA A 321 -8.82 7.45 -0.82
C ALA A 321 -8.90 8.47 -1.96
N GLY A 322 -8.37 8.16 -3.15
CA GLY A 322 -8.36 9.10 -4.29
C GLY A 322 -7.50 10.33 -4.02
N ARG A 323 -6.16 10.17 -4.05
CA ARG A 323 -5.21 11.26 -3.82
C ARG A 323 -5.49 12.50 -4.68
N ILE A 324 -5.14 13.68 -4.15
CA ILE A 324 -5.19 14.93 -4.91
C ILE A 324 -4.31 14.88 -6.19
N PRO A 325 -4.69 15.60 -7.25
CA PRO A 325 -3.86 15.71 -8.45
C PRO A 325 -2.55 16.45 -8.15
N LYS A 326 -1.48 16.06 -8.84
CA LYS A 326 -0.23 16.83 -8.83
C LYS A 326 -0.45 18.11 -9.64
N LYS A 327 -0.24 19.27 -9.02
CA LYS A 327 -0.31 20.59 -9.68
C LYS A 327 1.11 21.12 -9.89
N LEU A 328 1.30 21.89 -10.96
CA LEU A 328 2.56 22.58 -11.24
C LEU A 328 2.80 23.75 -10.29
N TYR A 329 1.74 24.49 -9.93
CA TYR A 329 1.78 25.64 -9.05
C TYR A 329 0.90 25.42 -7.82
N ALA A 330 1.23 26.10 -6.72
CA ALA A 330 0.44 26.06 -5.50
C ALA A 330 -0.98 26.63 -5.75
N THR A 331 -1.98 26.01 -5.15
CA THR A 331 -3.31 26.58 -5.00
C THR A 331 -3.55 26.85 -3.53
N ALA A 332 -4.09 28.02 -3.20
CA ALA A 332 -4.46 28.33 -1.82
C ALA A 332 -5.35 27.20 -1.26
N SER A 333 -4.97 26.66 -0.10
CA SER A 333 -5.75 25.63 0.61
C SER A 333 -6.98 26.22 1.30
N SER A 334 -7.02 27.55 1.43
CA SER A 334 -8.09 28.32 2.07
C SER A 334 -8.79 29.19 1.02
N PRO A 335 -10.12 29.32 1.06
CA PRO A 335 -10.85 30.28 0.25
C PRO A 335 -10.26 31.69 0.42
N THR A 336 -10.19 32.47 -0.66
CA THR A 336 -9.79 33.89 -0.61
C THR A 336 -10.91 34.79 -0.10
N GLU A 337 -12.14 34.28 -0.04
CA GLU A 337 -13.29 34.95 0.54
C GLU A 337 -13.12 35.02 2.07
N GLY A 338 -13.05 36.24 2.62
CA GLY A 338 -12.83 36.47 4.05
C GLY A 338 -11.36 36.54 4.50
N THR A 339 -10.40 36.70 3.59
CA THR A 339 -9.02 37.01 3.98
C THR A 339 -8.89 38.46 4.41
N ILE A 340 -8.19 38.71 5.52
CA ILE A 340 -7.85 40.06 5.99
C ILE A 340 -6.88 40.69 4.98
N GLY A 341 -7.26 41.80 4.35
CA GLY A 341 -6.45 42.51 3.34
C GLY A 341 -7.00 43.88 2.96
#